data_AF-A0A383EI82-F1
#
_entry.id   AF-A0A383EI82-F1
#
_cell.length_a   1.000
_cell.length_b   1.000
_cell.length_c   1.000
_cell.angle_alpha   90.00
_cell.angle_beta   90.00
_cell.angle_gamma   90.00
#
_symmetry.space_group_name_H-M   'P 1'
#
loop_
_entity.id
_entity.type
_entity.pdbx_description
1 polymer ?
#
loop_
_entity_poly.entity_id
_entity_poly.type
_entity_poly.pdbx_seq_one_letter_code
_entity_poly.pdbx_strand_id
1 'polypeptide(L)'
;IDEQKKEMLKNCLADTNIKIISGRSALLELCHRNDVELVMNSLVGAAGMEPTICTIEAGVDIALSNKESMVMAGKIINALLKQNSSKLFPVDSEHSAIQQCLSGEKTNQINKVLLTGSGGPFREKPLADFIHITRQEALQHPNWDMGNKITIDSATMMNKGLEVIEAYWLFDIEIDQIEIVVHPQSIIHSMVEFVDGSIKAQLGTPDMKIPIQYALTYPDHYPANWEPLNL
;
A
#
# COMPACT_ATOMS: atom_id res chain seq x y z
N ILE A 1 -17.20 -9.46 -7.68
CA ILE A 1 -16.96 -10.77 -6.99
C ILE A 1 -18.28 -11.41 -6.60
N ASP A 2 -19.19 -10.71 -5.91
CA ASP A 2 -20.53 -11.22 -5.60
C ASP A 2 -21.39 -11.36 -6.87
N GLU A 3 -21.71 -12.61 -7.24
CA GLU A 3 -22.50 -12.93 -8.42
C GLU A 3 -24.00 -12.59 -8.27
N GLN A 4 -24.50 -12.52 -7.04
CA GLN A 4 -25.91 -12.23 -6.76
C GLN A 4 -26.29 -10.79 -7.16
N LYS A 5 -25.30 -9.89 -7.24
CA LYS A 5 -25.49 -8.49 -7.66
C LYS A 5 -25.47 -8.28 -9.17
N LYS A 6 -25.18 -9.32 -9.97
CA LYS A 6 -25.02 -9.20 -11.42
C LYS A 6 -26.27 -8.69 -12.11
N GLU A 7 -27.43 -9.27 -11.81
CA GLU A 7 -28.68 -8.89 -12.46
C GLU A 7 -29.13 -7.48 -12.09
N MET A 8 -28.91 -7.08 -10.84
CA MET A 8 -29.13 -5.70 -10.41
C MET A 8 -28.25 -4.72 -11.21
N LEU A 9 -26.96 -5.03 -11.37
CA LEU A 9 -26.03 -4.19 -12.12
C LEU A 9 -26.38 -4.11 -13.61
N LYS A 10 -26.79 -5.24 -14.23
CA LYS A 10 -27.27 -5.27 -15.63
C LYS A 10 -28.46 -4.34 -15.84
N ASN A 11 -29.42 -4.34 -14.92
CA ASN A 11 -30.57 -3.46 -15.01
C ASN A 11 -30.17 -1.98 -14.88
N CYS A 12 -29.24 -1.65 -13.98
CA CYS A 12 -28.74 -0.28 -13.81
C CYS A 12 -27.94 0.24 -15.02
N LEU A 13 -27.36 -0.64 -15.83
CA LEU A 13 -26.50 -0.30 -16.96
C LEU A 13 -27.12 -0.67 -18.31
N ALA A 14 -28.42 -0.95 -18.35
CA ALA A 14 -29.11 -1.47 -19.53
C ALA A 14 -28.97 -0.58 -20.78
N ASP A 15 -28.84 0.74 -20.59
CA ASP A 15 -28.71 1.73 -21.66
C ASP A 15 -27.24 2.01 -22.05
N THR A 16 -26.30 1.17 -21.62
CA THR A 16 -24.86 1.33 -21.89
C THR A 16 -24.30 0.12 -22.65
N ASN A 17 -23.20 0.30 -23.37
CA ASN A 17 -22.47 -0.78 -24.04
C ASN A 17 -21.42 -1.45 -23.12
N ILE A 18 -21.60 -1.38 -21.80
CA ILE A 18 -20.64 -1.91 -20.83
C ILE A 18 -20.80 -3.43 -20.70
N LYS A 19 -19.74 -4.19 -20.99
CA LYS A 19 -19.72 -5.65 -20.76
C LYS A 19 -19.71 -5.94 -19.26
N ILE A 20 -20.71 -6.68 -18.78
CA ILE A 20 -20.83 -7.06 -17.37
C ILE A 20 -20.34 -8.50 -17.17
N ILE A 21 -19.31 -8.65 -16.34
CA ILE A 21 -18.74 -9.93 -15.91
C ILE A 21 -18.79 -10.03 -14.38
N SER A 22 -18.75 -11.25 -13.83
CA SER A 22 -19.00 -11.51 -12.41
C SER A 22 -18.24 -12.74 -11.91
N GLY A 23 -18.04 -12.82 -10.59
CA GLY A 23 -17.34 -13.94 -9.96
C GLY A 23 -15.82 -13.78 -9.91
N ARG A 24 -15.15 -14.76 -9.29
CA ARG A 24 -13.68 -14.79 -9.17
C ARG A 24 -13.00 -15.01 -10.52
N SER A 25 -13.52 -15.92 -11.35
CA SER A 25 -12.96 -16.19 -12.68
C SER A 25 -12.92 -14.94 -13.55
N ALA A 26 -13.99 -14.14 -13.56
CA ALA A 26 -14.03 -12.86 -14.28
C ALA A 26 -13.02 -11.83 -13.77
N LEU A 27 -12.76 -11.79 -12.45
CA LEU A 27 -11.74 -10.90 -11.89
C LEU A 27 -10.34 -11.30 -12.39
N LEU A 28 -10.04 -12.59 -12.43
CA LEU A 28 -8.74 -13.07 -12.93
C LEU A 28 -8.62 -12.86 -14.46
N GLU A 29 -9.71 -13.05 -15.22
CA GLU A 29 -9.77 -12.69 -16.64
C GLU A 29 -9.42 -11.21 -16.85
N LEU A 30 -9.95 -10.30 -16.00
CA LEU A 30 -9.61 -8.88 -16.07
C LEU A 30 -8.13 -8.62 -15.78
N CYS A 31 -7.57 -9.25 -14.76
CA CYS A 31 -6.17 -9.08 -14.40
C CYS A 31 -5.20 -9.66 -15.44
N HIS A 32 -5.65 -10.60 -16.28
CA HIS A 32 -4.84 -11.13 -17.38
C HIS A 32 -4.90 -10.29 -18.67
N ARG A 33 -5.65 -9.18 -18.68
CA ARG A 33 -5.71 -8.30 -19.84
C ARG A 33 -4.43 -7.49 -19.96
N ASN A 34 -4.02 -7.25 -21.20
CA ASN A 34 -2.87 -6.43 -21.56
C ASN A 34 -3.24 -5.23 -22.45
N ASP A 35 -4.53 -4.90 -22.54
CA ASP A 35 -5.04 -3.71 -23.21
C ASP A 35 -5.28 -2.54 -22.24
N VAL A 36 -4.63 -2.60 -21.09
CA VAL A 36 -4.57 -1.56 -20.05
C VAL A 36 -3.12 -1.35 -19.65
N GLU A 37 -2.79 -0.15 -19.20
CA GLU A 37 -1.40 0.21 -18.84
C GLU A 37 -1.08 -0.12 -17.38
N LEU A 38 -2.07 -0.02 -16.50
CA LEU A 38 -1.91 -0.15 -15.06
C LEU A 38 -3.17 -0.78 -14.43
N VAL A 39 -2.97 -1.70 -13.48
CA VAL A 39 -4.04 -2.22 -12.63
C VAL A 39 -3.83 -1.75 -11.19
N MET A 40 -4.86 -1.13 -10.61
CA MET A 40 -4.90 -0.80 -9.19
C MET A 40 -5.48 -1.98 -8.40
N ASN A 41 -4.66 -2.67 -7.62
CA ASN A 41 -5.13 -3.73 -6.74
C ASN A 41 -5.38 -3.21 -5.32
N SER A 42 -6.67 -3.09 -4.99
CA SER A 42 -7.17 -2.67 -3.67
C SER A 42 -8.02 -3.72 -2.98
N LEU A 43 -7.86 -4.99 -3.36
CA LEU A 43 -8.48 -6.11 -2.67
C LEU A 43 -7.83 -6.26 -1.28
N VAL A 44 -8.59 -6.77 -0.31
CA VAL A 44 -8.10 -6.97 1.06
C VAL A 44 -7.67 -8.42 1.29
N GLY A 45 -6.58 -8.61 2.04
CA GLY A 45 -6.09 -9.93 2.42
C GLY A 45 -5.62 -10.80 1.25
N ALA A 46 -5.56 -12.11 1.49
CA ALA A 46 -5.05 -13.09 0.52
C ALA A 46 -5.77 -13.09 -0.84
N ALA A 47 -6.99 -12.54 -0.92
CA ALA A 47 -7.74 -12.45 -2.16
C ALA A 47 -7.06 -11.56 -3.22
N GLY A 48 -6.20 -10.63 -2.81
CA GLY A 48 -5.44 -9.75 -3.70
C GLY A 48 -4.25 -10.42 -4.39
N MET A 49 -3.69 -11.50 -3.80
CA MET A 49 -2.42 -12.10 -4.24
C MET A 49 -2.47 -12.64 -5.67
N GLU A 50 -3.46 -13.47 -5.98
CA GLU A 50 -3.60 -14.08 -7.32
C GLU A 50 -3.88 -13.02 -8.41
N PRO A 51 -4.78 -12.02 -8.23
CA PRO A 51 -4.91 -10.87 -9.12
C PRO A 51 -3.59 -10.12 -9.39
N THR A 52 -2.75 -9.94 -8.37
CA THR A 52 -1.41 -9.33 -8.52
C THR A 52 -0.54 -10.17 -9.45
N ILE A 53 -0.48 -11.49 -9.23
CA ILE A 53 0.28 -12.42 -10.07
C ILE A 53 -0.24 -12.39 -11.52
N CYS A 54 -1.55 -12.51 -11.72
CA CYS A 54 -2.16 -12.48 -13.06
C CYS A 54 -1.81 -11.19 -13.83
N THR A 55 -1.81 -10.05 -13.14
CA THR A 55 -1.45 -8.73 -13.72
C THR A 55 0.01 -8.70 -14.16
N ILE A 56 0.92 -9.20 -13.30
CA ILE A 56 2.35 -9.25 -13.60
C ILE A 56 2.63 -10.16 -14.79
N GLU A 57 1.99 -11.34 -14.85
CA GLU A 57 2.09 -12.30 -15.96
C GLU A 57 1.53 -11.76 -17.28
N ALA A 58 0.55 -10.85 -17.23
CA ALA A 58 0.05 -10.14 -18.41
C ALA A 58 1.03 -9.07 -18.93
N GLY A 59 2.11 -8.79 -18.20
CA GLY A 59 3.07 -7.74 -18.53
C GLY A 59 2.57 -6.32 -18.26
N VAL A 60 1.52 -6.18 -17.43
CA VAL A 60 0.90 -4.91 -17.07
C VAL A 60 1.44 -4.41 -15.75
N ASP A 61 1.63 -3.10 -15.63
CA ASP A 61 2.08 -2.50 -14.38
C ASP A 61 1.00 -2.60 -13.29
N ILE A 62 1.43 -2.66 -12.04
CA ILE A 62 0.52 -2.80 -10.89
C ILE A 62 0.75 -1.71 -9.84
N ALA A 63 -0.31 -0.98 -9.52
CA ALA A 63 -0.37 -0.15 -8.32
C ALA A 63 -0.95 -1.00 -7.18
N LEU A 64 -0.13 -1.31 -6.18
CA LEU A 64 -0.46 -2.28 -5.13
C LEU A 64 -0.74 -1.57 -3.80
N SER A 65 -2.00 -1.62 -3.35
CA SER A 65 -2.39 -1.23 -1.99
C SER A 65 -2.63 -2.42 -1.05
N ASN A 66 -2.55 -3.64 -1.58
CA ASN A 66 -2.69 -4.86 -0.82
C ASN A 66 -1.33 -5.37 -0.29
N LYS A 67 -0.98 -5.00 0.93
CA LYS A 67 0.27 -5.45 1.59
C LYS A 67 0.34 -6.95 1.79
N GLU A 68 -0.79 -7.63 2.04
CA GLU A 68 -0.79 -9.07 2.31
C GLU A 68 -0.23 -9.88 1.13
N SER A 69 -0.36 -9.40 -0.10
CA SER A 69 0.24 -10.03 -1.28
C SER A 69 1.77 -10.12 -1.15
N MET A 70 2.42 -9.01 -0.78
CA MET A 70 3.88 -8.97 -0.58
C MET A 70 4.30 -9.75 0.66
N VAL A 71 3.54 -9.66 1.75
CA VAL A 71 3.83 -10.42 2.98
C VAL A 71 3.77 -11.93 2.74
N MET A 72 2.75 -12.41 2.02
CA MET A 72 2.53 -13.85 1.80
C MET A 72 3.40 -14.42 0.68
N ALA A 73 3.64 -13.65 -0.39
CA ALA A 73 4.19 -14.16 -1.64
C ALA A 73 5.30 -13.28 -2.24
N GLY A 74 5.92 -12.39 -1.46
CA GLY A 74 6.93 -11.44 -1.95
C GLY A 74 8.05 -12.07 -2.77
N LYS A 75 8.58 -13.23 -2.36
CA LYS A 75 9.58 -13.97 -3.16
C LYS A 75 9.06 -14.38 -4.55
N ILE A 76 7.81 -14.85 -4.62
CA ILE A 76 7.19 -15.28 -5.89
C ILE A 76 6.92 -14.07 -6.76
N ILE A 77 6.33 -13.01 -6.19
CA ILE A 77 6.03 -11.75 -6.88
C ILE A 77 7.32 -11.14 -7.44
N ASN A 78 8.40 -11.03 -6.65
CA ASN A 78 9.67 -10.51 -7.12
C ASN A 78 10.32 -11.38 -8.21
N ALA A 79 10.17 -12.70 -8.14
CA ALA A 79 10.66 -13.59 -9.20
C ALA A 79 9.90 -13.35 -10.51
N LEU A 80 8.58 -13.15 -10.46
CA LEU A 80 7.75 -12.84 -11.62
C LEU A 80 8.06 -11.45 -12.18
N LEU A 81 8.23 -10.43 -11.35
CA LEU A 81 8.63 -9.08 -11.78
C LEU A 81 9.99 -9.09 -12.49
N LYS A 82 10.92 -9.97 -12.11
CA LYS A 82 12.21 -10.15 -12.81
C LYS A 82 12.08 -10.85 -14.16
N GLN A 83 11.00 -11.59 -14.39
CA GLN A 83 10.77 -12.37 -15.61
C GLN A 83 9.86 -11.64 -16.62
N ASN A 84 9.15 -10.61 -16.19
CA ASN A 84 8.18 -9.86 -16.99
C ASN A 84 8.61 -8.39 -17.12
N SER A 85 7.98 -7.64 -18.03
CA SER A 85 8.25 -6.21 -18.22
C SER A 85 7.47 -5.30 -17.26
N SER A 86 6.61 -5.88 -16.43
CA SER A 86 5.74 -5.18 -15.50
C SER A 86 6.51 -4.57 -14.32
N LYS A 87 6.02 -3.45 -13.84
CA LYS A 87 6.50 -2.76 -12.64
C LYS A 87 5.44 -2.80 -11.55
N LEU A 88 5.91 -2.71 -10.31
CA LEU A 88 5.05 -2.60 -9.14
C LEU A 88 5.27 -1.25 -8.47
N PHE A 89 4.19 -0.52 -8.26
CA PHE A 89 4.13 0.76 -7.59
C PHE A 89 3.42 0.62 -6.23
N PRO A 90 4.12 0.77 -5.10
CA PRO A 90 3.48 0.78 -3.79
C PRO A 90 2.52 1.94 -3.62
N VAL A 91 1.32 1.63 -3.11
CA VAL A 91 0.28 2.61 -2.78
C VAL A 91 0.18 2.84 -1.28
N ASP A 92 0.64 1.90 -0.45
CA ASP A 92 0.69 2.12 0.99
C ASP A 92 1.55 3.36 1.30
N SER A 93 1.11 4.20 2.24
CA SER A 93 1.62 5.57 2.39
C SER A 93 3.13 5.61 2.65
N GLU A 94 3.61 4.72 3.51
CA GLU A 94 4.99 4.59 3.92
C GLU A 94 5.88 4.13 2.77
N HIS A 95 5.46 3.10 2.03
CA HIS A 95 6.23 2.57 0.91
C HIS A 95 6.20 3.52 -0.29
N SER A 96 5.08 4.20 -0.53
CA SER A 96 5.01 5.28 -1.51
C SER A 96 5.96 6.44 -1.14
N ALA A 97 6.06 6.78 0.14
CA ALA A 97 7.02 7.77 0.64
C ALA A 97 8.47 7.33 0.43
N ILE A 98 8.80 6.06 0.69
CA ILE A 98 10.12 5.49 0.39
C ILE A 98 10.39 5.57 -1.11
N GLN A 99 9.44 5.16 -1.96
CA GLN A 99 9.60 5.22 -3.42
C GLN A 99 9.83 6.65 -3.92
N GLN A 100 9.13 7.64 -3.37
CA GLN A 100 9.35 9.05 -3.69
C GLN A 100 10.75 9.53 -3.27
N CYS A 101 11.23 9.11 -2.09
CA CYS A 101 12.59 9.44 -1.64
C CYS A 101 13.68 8.81 -2.52
N LEU A 102 13.40 7.62 -3.07
CA LEU A 102 14.30 6.89 -3.97
C LEU A 102 14.24 7.34 -5.43
N SER A 103 13.30 8.21 -5.79
CA SER A 103 13.20 8.71 -7.17
C SER A 103 14.47 9.47 -7.57
N GLY A 104 15.15 8.98 -8.61
CA GLY A 104 16.44 9.49 -9.07
C GLY A 104 17.67 8.98 -8.31
N GLU A 105 17.48 8.16 -7.27
CA GLU A 105 18.56 7.59 -6.45
C GLU A 105 18.89 6.14 -6.83
N LYS A 106 20.05 5.65 -6.38
CA LYS A 106 20.41 4.23 -6.51
C LYS A 106 20.07 3.49 -5.23
N THR A 107 19.31 2.40 -5.36
CA THR A 107 18.88 1.59 -4.22
C THR A 107 20.03 0.95 -3.44
N ASN A 108 21.16 0.67 -4.09
CA ASN A 108 22.36 0.14 -3.41
C ASN A 108 23.10 1.17 -2.53
N GLN A 109 22.62 2.42 -2.48
CA GLN A 109 23.14 3.48 -1.61
C GLN A 109 22.24 3.71 -0.39
N ILE A 110 21.17 2.93 -0.21
CA ILE A 110 20.34 2.95 0.99
C ILE A 110 21.16 2.39 2.15
N ASN A 111 21.31 3.18 3.22
CA ASN A 111 21.85 2.71 4.49
C ASN A 111 20.73 2.16 5.38
N LYS A 112 19.65 2.93 5.52
CA LYS A 112 18.52 2.61 6.39
C LYS A 112 17.22 3.21 5.86
N VAL A 113 16.11 2.51 6.09
CA VAL A 113 14.76 3.03 5.95
C VAL A 113 14.19 3.30 7.33
N LEU A 114 13.70 4.51 7.56
CA LEU A 114 12.96 4.86 8.77
C LEU A 114 11.46 4.81 8.46
N LEU A 115 10.84 3.69 8.83
CA LEU A 115 9.45 3.38 8.57
C LEU A 115 8.58 4.00 9.67
N THR A 116 7.96 5.14 9.37
CA THR A 116 7.19 5.89 10.37
C THR A 116 5.83 5.26 10.62
N GLY A 117 5.33 5.26 11.86
CA GLY A 117 3.96 4.85 12.19
C GLY A 117 3.32 5.75 13.26
N SER A 118 2.00 5.88 13.27
CA SER A 118 1.28 6.71 14.25
C SER A 118 1.47 6.23 15.70
N GLY A 119 1.76 4.94 15.89
CA GLY A 119 1.78 4.25 17.18
C GLY A 119 0.39 3.77 17.65
N GLY A 120 -0.66 4.06 16.88
CA GLY A 120 -2.04 3.67 17.20
C GLY A 120 -2.62 4.35 18.45
N PRO A 121 -3.88 4.04 18.81
CA PRO A 121 -4.57 4.63 19.96
C PRO A 121 -3.93 4.31 21.32
N PHE A 122 -3.09 3.27 21.41
CA PHE A 122 -2.57 2.78 22.70
C PHE A 122 -1.11 3.13 22.96
N ARG A 123 -0.49 3.97 22.10
CA ARG A 123 0.91 4.42 22.22
C ARG A 123 1.28 4.92 23.63
N GLU A 124 0.37 5.66 24.26
CA GLU A 124 0.57 6.28 25.58
C GLU A 124 -0.12 5.52 26.71
N LYS A 125 -0.77 4.38 26.41
CA LYS A 125 -1.49 3.60 27.41
C LYS A 125 -0.48 2.81 28.28
N PRO A 126 -0.62 2.79 29.61
CA PRO A 126 0.21 1.94 30.45
C PRO A 126 0.02 0.46 30.13
N LEU A 127 1.12 -0.31 30.13
CA LEU A 127 1.09 -1.74 29.81
C LEU A 127 0.13 -2.54 30.72
N ALA A 128 0.00 -2.15 31.99
CA ALA A 128 -0.92 -2.79 32.93
C ALA A 128 -2.40 -2.73 32.47
N ASP A 129 -2.76 -1.72 31.68
CA ASP A 129 -4.14 -1.51 31.21
C ASP A 129 -4.42 -2.20 29.86
N PHE A 130 -3.44 -2.90 29.28
CA PHE A 130 -3.59 -3.57 27.99
C PHE A 130 -4.58 -4.73 28.08
N ILE A 131 -4.63 -5.43 29.22
CA ILE A 131 -5.56 -6.55 29.45
C ILE A 131 -7.04 -6.13 29.43
N HIS A 132 -7.32 -4.83 29.56
CA HIS A 132 -8.67 -4.27 29.59
C HIS A 132 -9.07 -3.62 28.26
N ILE A 133 -8.18 -3.61 27.26
CA ILE A 133 -8.47 -3.03 25.94
C ILE A 133 -9.61 -3.77 25.27
N THR A 134 -10.61 -3.01 24.82
CA THR A 134 -11.74 -3.48 24.05
C THR A 134 -11.55 -3.23 22.57
N ARG A 135 -12.30 -3.99 21.75
CA ARG A 135 -12.38 -3.74 20.30
C ARG A 135 -12.88 -2.32 19.99
N GLN A 136 -13.82 -1.79 20.78
CA GLN A 136 -14.39 -0.48 20.54
C GLN A 136 -13.34 0.62 20.70
N GLU A 137 -12.50 0.55 21.74
CA GLU A 137 -11.37 1.48 21.92
C GLU A 137 -10.36 1.34 20.78
N ALA A 138 -10.05 0.11 20.36
CA ALA A 138 -9.07 -0.13 19.29
C ALA A 138 -9.51 0.43 17.94
N LEU A 139 -10.83 0.56 17.70
CA LEU A 139 -11.39 1.15 16.48
C LEU A 139 -11.38 2.69 16.46
N GLN A 140 -10.94 3.36 17.53
CA GLN A 140 -10.85 4.82 17.61
C GLN A 140 -9.45 5.31 17.22
N HIS A 141 -9.11 5.27 15.94
CA HIS A 141 -7.79 5.72 15.46
C HIS A 141 -7.66 7.26 15.52
N PRO A 142 -6.52 7.80 16.00
CA PRO A 142 -6.38 9.25 16.20
C PRO A 142 -6.31 10.08 14.92
N ASN A 143 -5.74 9.51 13.84
CA ASN A 143 -5.36 10.29 12.64
C ASN A 143 -6.11 9.91 11.36
N TRP A 144 -6.78 8.76 11.32
CA TRP A 144 -7.22 8.14 10.07
C TRP A 144 -8.60 7.51 10.24
N ASP A 145 -9.46 7.66 9.23
CA ASP A 145 -10.69 6.87 9.09
C ASP A 145 -10.41 5.70 8.13
N MET A 146 -10.41 4.48 8.66
CA MET A 146 -9.97 3.28 7.95
C MET A 146 -10.86 2.07 8.26
N GLY A 147 -10.75 1.04 7.43
CA GLY A 147 -11.47 -0.23 7.65
C GLY A 147 -11.07 -0.92 8.97
N ASN A 148 -12.02 -1.63 9.58
CA ASN A 148 -11.83 -2.26 10.90
C ASN A 148 -10.55 -3.09 11.04
N LYS A 149 -10.16 -3.87 10.01
CA LYS A 149 -8.98 -4.74 10.08
C LYS A 149 -7.70 -3.94 10.26
N ILE A 150 -7.45 -2.97 9.38
CA ILE A 150 -6.24 -2.14 9.44
C ILE A 150 -6.22 -1.27 10.71
N THR A 151 -7.39 -0.84 11.19
CA THR A 151 -7.50 -0.09 12.45
C THR A 151 -7.06 -0.92 13.65
N ILE A 152 -7.47 -2.20 13.75
CA ILE A 152 -7.00 -3.11 14.80
C ILE A 152 -5.51 -3.43 14.65
N ASP A 153 -5.03 -3.65 13.42
CA ASP A 153 -3.61 -3.88 13.17
C ASP A 153 -2.75 -2.68 13.56
N SER A 154 -3.23 -1.45 13.34
CA SER A 154 -2.57 -0.22 13.79
C SER A 154 -2.52 -0.15 15.32
N ALA A 155 -3.63 -0.45 15.99
CA ALA A 155 -3.72 -0.45 17.45
C ALA A 155 -2.78 -1.46 18.13
N THR A 156 -2.46 -2.57 17.45
CA THR A 156 -1.52 -3.59 17.94
C THR A 156 -0.09 -3.41 17.41
N MET A 157 0.13 -2.39 16.57
CA MET A 157 1.34 -2.21 15.75
C MET A 157 1.67 -3.39 14.79
N MET A 158 0.79 -4.39 14.66
CA MET A 158 0.94 -5.46 13.68
C MET A 158 0.94 -4.91 12.24
N ASN A 159 0.21 -3.82 11.99
CA ASN A 159 0.21 -3.14 10.70
C ASN A 159 1.64 -2.77 10.29
N LYS A 160 2.41 -2.20 11.21
CA LYS A 160 3.80 -1.83 10.98
C LYS A 160 4.71 -3.05 10.79
N GLY A 161 4.44 -4.15 11.52
CA GLY A 161 5.15 -5.42 11.32
C GLY A 161 4.96 -6.00 9.92
N LEU A 162 3.74 -5.92 9.37
CA LEU A 162 3.45 -6.32 7.99
C LEU A 162 4.18 -5.42 6.99
N GLU A 163 4.19 -4.12 7.23
CA GLU A 163 4.85 -3.13 6.36
C GLU A 163 6.38 -3.27 6.36
N VAL A 164 6.99 -3.74 7.45
CA VAL A 164 8.42 -4.11 7.48
C VAL A 164 8.70 -5.24 6.49
N ILE A 165 7.88 -6.31 6.51
CA ILE A 165 8.04 -7.44 5.57
C ILE A 165 7.81 -6.98 4.13
N GLU A 166 6.82 -6.11 3.91
CA GLU A 166 6.55 -5.55 2.60
C GLU A 166 7.71 -4.67 2.10
N ALA A 167 8.28 -3.81 2.96
CA ALA A 167 9.42 -2.97 2.60
C ALA A 167 10.66 -3.79 2.23
N TYR A 168 10.94 -4.87 2.98
CA TYR A 168 11.98 -5.84 2.67
C TYR A 168 11.85 -6.37 1.22
N TRP A 169 10.63 -6.75 0.81
CA TRP A 169 10.41 -7.27 -0.54
C TRP A 169 10.38 -6.19 -1.62
N LEU A 170 9.79 -5.03 -1.35
CA LEU A 170 9.61 -3.96 -2.33
C LEU A 170 10.92 -3.28 -2.72
N PHE A 171 11.81 -3.09 -1.74
CA PHE A 171 13.01 -2.25 -1.91
C PHE A 171 14.32 -3.05 -1.89
N ASP A 172 14.26 -4.38 -1.75
CA ASP A 172 15.43 -5.27 -1.70
C ASP A 172 16.43 -4.83 -0.62
N ILE A 173 15.89 -4.55 0.58
CA ILE A 173 16.63 -4.09 1.76
C ILE A 173 16.55 -5.14 2.87
N GLU A 174 17.58 -5.26 3.69
CA GLU A 174 17.61 -6.22 4.80
C GLU A 174 16.78 -5.72 6.00
N ILE A 175 16.30 -6.64 6.84
CA ILE A 175 15.43 -6.32 7.98
C ILE A 175 16.12 -5.39 8.99
N ASP A 176 17.43 -5.54 9.18
CA ASP A 176 18.23 -4.69 10.07
C ASP A 176 18.43 -3.27 9.53
N GLN A 177 18.15 -3.04 8.25
CA GLN A 177 18.11 -1.72 7.63
C GLN A 177 16.75 -1.04 7.80
N ILE A 178 15.75 -1.66 8.42
CA ILE A 178 14.42 -1.07 8.62
C ILE A 178 14.22 -0.70 10.09
N GLU A 179 14.13 0.59 10.37
CA GLU A 179 13.88 1.12 11.72
C GLU A 179 12.45 1.67 11.82
N ILE A 180 11.68 1.15 12.77
CA ILE A 180 10.33 1.66 13.04
C ILE A 180 10.44 2.92 13.88
N VAL A 181 9.89 4.04 13.39
CA VAL A 181 9.85 5.33 14.09
C VAL A 181 8.41 5.70 14.41
N VAL A 182 8.09 5.91 15.69
CA VAL A 182 6.75 6.40 16.05
C VAL A 182 6.66 7.90 15.79
N HIS A 183 5.82 8.29 14.84
CA HIS A 183 5.56 9.67 14.44
C HIS A 183 4.05 9.98 14.55
N PRO A 184 3.59 10.46 15.71
CA PRO A 184 2.18 10.68 16.02
C PRO A 184 1.44 11.62 15.07
N GLN A 185 2.14 12.60 14.48
CA GLN A 185 1.53 13.60 13.61
C GLN A 185 1.21 13.04 12.21
N SER A 186 1.85 11.94 11.81
CA SER A 186 1.68 11.32 10.48
C SER A 186 1.85 12.32 9.32
N ILE A 187 2.80 13.26 9.45
CA ILE A 187 3.16 14.23 8.40
C ILE A 187 4.35 13.73 7.58
N ILE A 188 5.38 13.21 8.25
CA ILE A 188 6.44 12.45 7.59
C ILE A 188 5.92 11.03 7.41
N HIS A 189 5.77 10.60 6.16
CA HIS A 189 5.20 9.29 5.84
C HIS A 189 6.24 8.17 5.78
N SER A 190 7.50 8.48 5.50
CA SER A 190 8.69 7.65 5.76
C SER A 190 9.94 8.40 5.36
N MET A 191 11.11 7.86 5.71
CA MET A 191 12.41 8.44 5.38
C MET A 191 13.38 7.37 4.89
N VAL A 192 14.35 7.79 4.08
CA VAL A 192 15.45 6.97 3.60
C VAL A 192 16.76 7.68 3.96
N GLU A 193 17.59 6.99 4.73
CA GLU A 193 18.98 7.36 5.03
C GLU A 193 19.92 6.69 4.03
N PHE A 194 20.84 7.46 3.47
CA PHE A 194 21.83 7.01 2.50
C PHE A 194 23.20 6.79 3.15
N VAL A 195 24.08 6.07 2.44
CA VAL A 195 25.44 5.72 2.92
C VAL A 195 26.35 6.91 3.24
N ASP A 196 26.00 8.11 2.79
CA ASP A 196 26.70 9.36 3.12
C ASP A 196 26.16 10.06 4.39
N GLY A 197 25.14 9.47 5.04
CA GLY A 197 24.48 9.99 6.22
C GLY A 197 23.39 11.02 5.94
N SER A 198 23.10 11.33 4.67
CA SER A 198 21.97 12.18 4.31
C SER A 198 20.65 11.44 4.46
N ILE A 199 19.57 12.17 4.81
CA ILE A 199 18.23 11.61 4.93
C ILE A 199 17.27 12.38 4.03
N LYS A 200 16.52 11.65 3.20
CA LYS A 200 15.34 12.16 2.50
C LYS A 200 14.08 11.73 3.22
N ALA A 201 13.13 12.66 3.32
CA ALA A 201 11.83 12.42 3.92
C ALA A 201 10.74 12.86 2.93
N GLN A 202 9.70 12.06 2.79
CA GLN A 202 8.49 12.49 2.10
C GLN A 202 7.49 12.99 3.14
N LEU A 203 7.00 14.22 2.94
CA LEU A 203 6.05 14.86 3.81
C LEU A 203 4.74 15.11 3.06
N GLY A 204 3.62 14.95 3.75
CA GLY A 204 2.31 15.28 3.23
C GLY A 204 1.25 15.29 4.31
N THR A 205 0.07 15.81 4.00
CA THR A 205 -1.10 15.55 4.84
C THR A 205 -1.38 14.03 4.88
N PRO A 206 -1.96 13.50 5.96
CA PRO A 206 -2.37 12.10 6.04
C PRO A 206 -3.58 11.86 5.11
N ASP A 207 -3.29 11.70 3.81
CA ASP A 207 -4.27 11.56 2.75
C ASP A 207 -3.78 10.58 1.67
N MET A 208 -4.51 9.47 1.50
CA MET A 208 -4.19 8.43 0.52
C MET A 208 -4.28 8.91 -0.94
N LYS A 209 -4.90 10.08 -1.21
CA LYS A 209 -4.90 10.66 -2.56
C LYS A 209 -3.48 10.89 -3.09
N ILE A 210 -2.53 11.23 -2.22
CA ILE A 210 -1.14 11.49 -2.60
C ILE A 210 -0.45 10.21 -3.10
N PRO A 211 -0.35 9.12 -2.31
CA PRO A 211 0.32 7.90 -2.78
C PRO A 211 -0.44 7.21 -3.91
N ILE A 212 -1.79 7.27 -3.93
CA ILE A 212 -2.59 6.76 -5.04
C ILE A 212 -2.25 7.52 -6.33
N GLN A 213 -2.27 8.86 -6.32
CA GLN A 213 -1.94 9.64 -7.51
C GLN A 213 -0.52 9.35 -7.98
N TYR A 214 0.45 9.32 -7.06
CA TYR A 214 1.84 9.06 -7.43
C TYR A 214 2.01 7.69 -8.10
N ALA A 215 1.35 6.63 -7.60
CA ALA A 215 1.38 5.32 -8.24
C ALA A 215 0.73 5.31 -9.64
N LEU A 216 -0.29 6.15 -9.87
CA LEU A 216 -0.96 6.28 -11.17
C LEU A 216 -0.18 7.13 -12.18
N THR A 217 0.61 8.10 -11.72
CA THR A 217 1.25 9.10 -12.57
C THR A 217 2.77 9.00 -12.62
N TYR A 218 3.38 8.10 -11.84
CA TYR A 218 4.82 7.89 -11.82
C TYR A 218 5.40 7.78 -13.25
N PRO A 219 6.51 8.46 -13.58
CA PRO A 219 7.40 9.20 -12.67
C PRO A 219 6.99 10.67 -12.43
N ASP A 220 5.85 11.11 -12.96
CA ASP A 220 5.42 12.50 -12.94
C ASP A 220 4.53 12.81 -11.74
N HIS A 221 4.58 14.08 -11.30
CA HIS A 221 3.60 14.64 -10.38
C HIS A 221 2.53 15.42 -11.16
N TYR A 222 1.27 15.08 -10.95
CA TYR A 222 0.14 15.79 -11.56
C TYR A 222 -0.40 16.90 -10.66
N PRO A 223 -0.94 17.99 -11.23
CA PRO A 223 -1.62 19.01 -10.45
C PRO A 223 -2.82 18.43 -9.69
N ALA A 224 -2.99 18.86 -8.44
CA ALA A 224 -4.08 18.44 -7.57
C ALA A 224 -4.77 19.63 -6.90
N ASN A 225 -6.07 19.50 -6.66
CA ASN A 225 -6.91 20.55 -6.10
C ASN A 225 -7.22 20.35 -4.60
N TRP A 226 -6.41 19.59 -3.88
CA TRP A 226 -6.54 19.43 -2.42
C TRP A 226 -5.60 20.38 -1.68
N GLU A 227 -5.87 20.59 -0.38
CA GLU A 227 -5.13 21.54 0.43
C GLU A 227 -3.64 21.13 0.53
N PRO A 228 -2.70 22.07 0.28
CA PRO A 228 -1.29 21.81 0.47
C PRO A 228 -0.95 21.71 1.96
N LEU A 229 0.12 20.99 2.27
CA LEU A 229 0.66 20.96 3.62
C LEU A 229 1.07 22.37 4.07
N ASN A 230 0.67 22.75 5.28
CA ASN A 230 1.08 23.98 5.94
C ASN A 230 1.94 23.61 7.16
N LEU A 231 3.24 23.97 7.13
CA LEU A 231 4.25 23.58 8.12
C LEU A 231 4.28 24.52 9.33
#